data_AF-A0A1G1PFL0-F1
#
_entry.id   AF-A0A1G1PFL0-F1
#
_cell.length_a   1.000
_cell.length_b   1.000
_cell.length_c   1.000
_cell.angle_alpha   90.00
_cell.angle_beta   90.00
_cell.angle_gamma   90.00
#
_symmetry.space_group_name_H-M   'P 1'
#
loop_
_entity.id
_entity.type
_entity.pdbx_description
1 polymer ?
#
loop_
_entity_poly.entity_id
_entity_poly.type
_entity_poly.pdbx_seq_one_letter_code
_entity_poly.pdbx_strand_id
1 'polypeptide(L)'
;MSELEQYLAVFGFMLEPISRLIVFCLRAVAAVTLLFGAWSAARPGQSIALYQALMRFFNWRVEPIDRARELTTTRWLGAALVACSLVSLFLLLEGNQ
;
A
#
# COMPACT_ATOMS: atom_id res chain seq x y z
N MET A 1 22.97 -3.56 38.34
CA MET A 1 21.90 -3.48 37.34
C MET A 1 20.60 -3.28 38.09
N SER A 2 19.90 -2.17 37.86
CA SER A 2 18.64 -1.87 38.58
C SER A 2 17.49 -2.70 38.00
N GLU A 3 16.46 -2.99 38.78
CA GLU A 3 15.28 -3.75 38.29
C GLU A 3 14.65 -3.10 37.04
N LEU A 4 14.69 -1.76 36.94
CA LEU A 4 14.24 -1.00 35.78
C LEU A 4 15.00 -1.34 34.49
N GLU A 5 16.32 -1.54 34.55
CA GLU A 5 17.12 -1.95 33.38
C GLU A 5 16.74 -3.35 32.91
N GLN A 6 16.39 -4.24 33.84
CA GLN A 6 15.97 -5.60 33.54
C GLN A 6 14.58 -5.61 32.87
N TYR A 7 13.65 -4.79 33.34
CA TYR A 7 12.35 -4.61 32.68
C TYR A 7 12.48 -4.00 31.28
N LEU A 8 13.31 -2.98 31.11
CA LEU A 8 13.55 -2.38 29.80
C LEU A 8 14.21 -3.35 28.82
N ALA A 9 15.13 -4.20 29.28
CA ALA A 9 15.75 -5.23 28.47
C ALA A 9 14.77 -6.32 28.01
N VAL A 10 13.91 -6.81 28.92
CA VAL A 10 12.86 -7.79 28.59
C VAL A 10 11.82 -7.18 27.64
N PHE A 11 11.43 -5.93 27.87
CA PHE A 11 10.48 -5.22 27.03
C PHE A 11 11.04 -4.96 25.62
N GLY A 12 12.31 -4.54 25.53
CA GLY A 12 13.02 -4.40 24.26
C GLY A 12 13.13 -5.72 23.50
N PHE A 13 13.48 -6.80 24.20
CA PHE A 13 13.55 -8.15 23.63
C PHE A 13 12.20 -8.66 23.09
N MET A 14 11.09 -8.35 23.78
CA MET A 14 9.75 -8.71 23.31
C MET A 14 9.24 -7.83 22.16
N LEU A 15 9.62 -6.55 22.11
CA LEU A 15 9.16 -5.63 21.07
C LEU A 15 9.92 -5.75 19.75
N GLU A 16 11.17 -6.17 19.78
CA GLU A 16 12.01 -6.34 18.59
C GLU A 16 11.41 -7.28 17.52
N PRO A 17 10.89 -8.49 17.84
CA PRO A 17 10.27 -9.34 16.83
C PRO A 17 8.96 -8.73 16.29
N ILE A 18 8.20 -8.02 17.14
CA ILE A 18 6.94 -7.39 16.75
C ILE A 18 7.19 -6.25 15.77
N SER A 19 8.17 -5.38 16.05
CA SER A 19 8.51 -4.26 15.16
C SER A 19 9.02 -4.77 13.80
N ARG A 20 9.85 -5.82 13.78
CA ARG A 20 10.30 -6.48 12.54
C ARG A 20 9.15 -7.04 11.73
N LEU A 21 8.17 -7.69 12.38
CA LEU A 21 6.99 -8.22 11.71
C LEU A 21 6.14 -7.09 11.11
N ILE A 22 5.93 -5.99 11.84
CA ILE A 22 5.19 -4.83 11.35
C ILE A 22 5.89 -4.24 10.11
N VAL A 23 7.20 -4.01 10.17
CA VAL A 23 7.97 -3.49 9.04
C VAL A 23 7.89 -4.43 7.83
N PHE A 24 7.98 -5.74 8.05
CA PHE A 24 7.80 -6.74 6.99
C PHE A 24 6.42 -6.64 6.33
N CYS A 25 5.35 -6.59 7.13
CA CYS A 25 3.99 -6.44 6.63
C CYS A 25 3.80 -5.13 5.84
N LEU A 26 4.34 -4.01 6.34
CA LEU A 26 4.28 -2.73 5.66
C LEU A 26 5.02 -2.76 4.30
N ARG A 27 6.18 -3.40 4.24
CA ARG A 27 6.91 -3.60 2.97
C ARG A 27 6.11 -4.46 1.99
N ALA A 28 5.48 -5.53 2.47
CA ALA A 28 4.63 -6.37 1.63
C ALA A 28 3.44 -5.59 1.07
N VAL A 29 2.74 -4.81 1.90
CA VAL A 29 1.65 -3.93 1.46
C VAL A 29 2.16 -2.93 0.42
N ALA A 30 3.28 -2.24 0.68
CA ALA A 30 3.85 -1.26 -0.23
C ALA A 30 4.26 -1.88 -1.60
N ALA A 31 4.79 -3.10 -1.59
CA ALA A 31 5.10 -3.84 -2.82
C ALA A 31 3.83 -4.19 -3.61
N VAL A 32 2.78 -4.65 -2.93
CA VAL A 32 1.49 -4.94 -3.57
C VAL A 32 0.86 -3.67 -4.15
N THR A 33 0.85 -2.57 -3.40
CA THR A 33 0.32 -1.29 -3.88
C THR A 33 1.12 -0.73 -5.05
N LEU A 34 2.45 -0.93 -5.06
CA LEU A 34 3.30 -0.57 -6.20
C LEU A 34 2.88 -1.31 -7.47
N LEU A 35 2.70 -2.63 -7.39
CA LEU A 35 2.26 -3.45 -8.52
C LEU A 35 0.87 -3.05 -9.00
N PHE A 36 -0.08 -2.84 -8.08
CA PHE A 36 -1.43 -2.38 -8.42
C PHE A 36 -1.43 -0.98 -9.03
N GLY A 37 -0.63 -0.05 -8.49
CA GLY A 37 -0.49 1.29 -9.04
C GLY A 37 0.09 1.27 -10.45
N ALA A 38 1.14 0.48 -10.68
CA ALA A 38 1.76 0.35 -11.99
C ALA A 38 0.80 -0.27 -13.02
N TRP A 39 0.07 -1.31 -12.61
CA TRP A 39 -0.95 -1.93 -13.46
C TRP A 39 -2.10 -0.95 -13.78
N SER A 40 -2.57 -0.20 -12.78
CA SER A 40 -3.63 0.81 -12.96
C SER A 40 -3.19 1.95 -13.89
N ALA A 41 -1.95 2.42 -13.77
CA ALA A 41 -1.38 3.44 -14.65
C ALA A 41 -1.23 2.94 -16.10
N ALA A 42 -0.73 1.71 -16.28
CA ALA A 42 -0.51 1.12 -17.59
C ALA A 42 -1.83 0.73 -18.29
N ARG A 43 -2.80 0.20 -17.53
CA ARG A 43 -4.06 -0.36 -18.05
C ARG A 43 -5.27 0.20 -17.29
N PRO A 44 -5.53 1.51 -17.35
CA PRO A 44 -6.59 2.15 -16.57
C PRO A 44 -7.98 1.59 -16.87
N GLY A 45 -8.25 1.19 -18.13
CA GLY A 45 -9.52 0.57 -18.50
C GLY A 45 -9.78 -0.78 -17.81
N GLN A 46 -8.75 -1.60 -17.57
CA GLN A 46 -8.88 -2.85 -16.82
C GLN A 46 -9.09 -2.58 -15.33
N SER A 47 -8.42 -1.57 -14.78
CA SER A 47 -8.61 -1.15 -13.39
C SER A 47 -10.03 -0.64 -13.14
N ILE A 48 -10.58 0.17 -14.05
CA ILE A 48 -11.97 0.64 -13.96
C ILE A 48 -12.94 -0.55 -14.07
N ALA A 49 -12.71 -1.49 -14.98
CA ALA A 49 -13.54 -2.67 -15.12
C ALA A 49 -13.52 -3.56 -13.87
N LEU A 50 -12.35 -3.76 -13.25
CA LEU A 50 -12.22 -4.48 -12.00
C LEU A 50 -12.99 -3.78 -10.87
N TYR A 51 -12.84 -2.46 -10.75
CA TYR A 51 -13.57 -1.65 -9.78
C TYR A 51 -15.09 -1.76 -9.97
N GLN A 52 -15.56 -1.66 -11.21
CA GLN A 52 -16.98 -1.84 -11.54
C GLN A 52 -17.47 -3.26 -11.23
N ALA A 53 -16.66 -4.29 -11.49
CA ALA A 53 -17.00 -5.68 -11.16
C ALA A 53 -17.15 -5.89 -9.65
N LEU A 54 -16.24 -5.31 -8.86
CA LEU A 54 -16.32 -5.32 -7.40
C LEU A 54 -17.58 -4.58 -6.90
N MET A 55 -17.87 -3.40 -7.47
CA MET A 55 -19.06 -2.63 -7.09
C MET A 55 -20.36 -3.36 -7.44
N ARG A 56 -20.40 -4.07 -8.58
CA ARG A 56 -21.54 -4.92 -8.96
C ARG A 56 -21.79 -6.05 -7.95
N PHE A 57 -20.74 -6.62 -7.35
CA PHE A 57 -20.90 -7.62 -6.30
C PHE A 57 -21.67 -7.09 -5.08
N PHE A 58 -21.47 -5.81 -4.75
CA PHE A 58 -22.22 -5.12 -3.67
C PHE A 58 -23.55 -4.49 -4.15
N ASN A 59 -24.04 -4.87 -5.33
CA ASN A 59 -25.25 -4.34 -5.95
C ASN A 59 -25.23 -2.81 -6.18
N TRP A 60 -24.03 -2.21 -6.25
CA TRP A 60 -23.86 -0.79 -6.51
C TRP A 60 -23.58 -0.55 -8.01
N ARG A 61 -24.42 0.25 -8.67
CA ARG A 61 -24.18 0.67 -10.06
C ARG A 61 -23.31 1.92 -10.08
N VAL A 62 -22.10 1.78 -10.63
CA VAL A 62 -21.24 2.92 -10.98
C VAL A 62 -21.11 2.94 -12.50
N GLU A 63 -21.76 3.91 -13.15
CA GLU A 63 -21.63 4.14 -14.58
C GLU A 63 -20.68 5.32 -14.82
N PRO A 64 -19.79 5.21 -15.83
CA PRO A 64 -18.85 6.27 -16.13
C PRO A 64 -19.59 7.48 -16.71
N ILE A 65 -19.41 8.66 -16.12
CA ILE A 65 -20.03 9.90 -16.60
C ILE A 65 -19.27 10.39 -17.85
N ASP A 66 -17.94 10.29 -17.81
CA ASP A 66 -17.05 10.59 -18.93
C ASP A 66 -15.89 9.60 -18.95
N ARG A 67 -15.94 8.68 -19.92
CA ARG A 67 -14.95 7.59 -20.06
C ARG A 67 -13.54 8.11 -20.34
N ALA A 68 -13.39 9.20 -21.09
CA ALA A 68 -12.06 9.73 -21.43
C ALA A 68 -11.42 10.36 -20.20
N ARG A 69 -12.19 11.13 -19.43
CA ARG A 69 -11.74 11.74 -18.18
C ARG A 69 -11.44 10.70 -17.10
N GLU A 70 -12.23 9.64 -17.00
CA GLU A 70 -11.99 8.58 -16.03
C GLU A 70 -10.71 7.80 -16.34
N LEU A 71 -10.45 7.51 -17.62
CA LEU A 71 -9.19 6.84 -18.02
C LEU A 71 -7.95 7.66 -17.66
N THR A 72 -7.98 8.98 -17.89
CA THR A 72 -6.85 9.85 -17.53
C THR A 72 -6.72 9.97 -16.01
N THR A 73 -7.82 10.09 -15.29
CA THR A 73 -7.85 10.18 -13.82
C THR A 73 -7.32 8.90 -13.17
N THR A 74 -7.78 7.72 -13.62
CA THR A 74 -7.28 6.43 -13.15
C THR A 74 -5.80 6.25 -13.45
N ARG A 75 -5.33 6.71 -14.61
CA ARG A 75 -3.90 6.67 -14.93
C ARG A 75 -3.07 7.52 -13.98
N TRP A 76 -3.51 8.74 -13.71
CA TRP A 76 -2.83 9.64 -12.75
C TRP A 76 -2.88 9.10 -11.32
N LEU A 77 -4.00 8.53 -10.88
CA LEU A 77 -4.12 7.85 -9.60
C LEU A 77 -3.16 6.68 -9.49
N GLY A 78 -3.06 5.84 -10.53
CA GLY A 78 -2.10 4.74 -10.57
C GLY A 78 -0.66 5.24 -10.47
N ALA A 79 -0.31 6.30 -11.20
CA ALA A 79 1.02 6.91 -11.16
C ALA A 79 1.35 7.50 -9.79
N ALA A 80 0.39 8.19 -9.15
CA ALA A 80 0.54 8.72 -7.81
C ALA A 80 0.72 7.59 -6.79
N LEU A 81 -0.04 6.49 -6.93
CA LEU A 81 0.08 5.32 -6.06
C LEU A 81 1.46 4.66 -6.18
N VAL A 82 2.01 4.58 -7.40
CA VAL A 82 3.39 4.13 -7.64
C VAL A 82 4.38 5.04 -6.91
N ALA A 83 4.28 6.36 -7.10
CA ALA A 83 5.18 7.32 -6.47
C ALA A 83 5.14 7.20 -4.94
N CYS A 84 3.95 7.18 -4.34
CA CYS A 84 3.80 7.00 -2.89
C CYS A 84 4.36 5.65 -2.42
N SER A 85 4.14 4.57 -3.16
CA SER A 85 4.66 3.25 -2.79
C SER A 85 6.19 3.19 -2.84
N LEU A 86 6.81 3.83 -3.84
CA LEU A 86 8.27 3.94 -3.93
C LEU A 86 8.84 4.75 -2.76
N VAL A 87 8.22 5.89 -2.42
CA VAL A 87 8.64 6.70 -1.26
C VAL A 87 8.50 5.90 0.04
N SER A 88 7.39 5.21 0.24
CA SER A 88 7.19 4.36 1.42
C SER A 88 8.23 3.24 1.50
N LEU A 89 8.52 2.54 0.40
CA LEU A 89 9.55 1.51 0.37
C LEU A 89 10.93 2.08 0.67
N PHE A 90 11.26 3.23 0.09
CA PHE A 90 12.53 3.91 0.34
C PHE A 90 12.71 4.22 1.84
N LEU A 91 11.71 4.86 2.47
CA LEU A 91 11.74 5.18 3.89
C LEU A 91 11.79 3.92 4.79
N LEU A 92 11.06 2.86 4.42
CA LEU A 92 11.06 1.59 5.16
C LEU A 92 12.35 0.78 4.97
N LEU A 93 13.14 1.06 3.94
CA LEU A 93 14.45 0.46 3.71
C LEU A 93 15.54 1.22 4.47
N GLU A 94 15.50 2.56 4.45
CA GLU A 94 16.44 3.40 5.21
C GLU A 94 16.27 3.23 6.73
N GLY A 95 15.02 3.19 7.24
CA GLY A 95 14.76 3.07 8.67
C GLY A 95 15.10 1.71 9.31
N ASN A 96 15.74 0.81 8.58
CA ASN A 96 16.08 -0.54 9.02
C ASN A 96 17.56 -0.89 8.75
N GLN A 97 18.39 0.13 8.46
CA GLN A 97 19.85 0.09 8.61
C GLN A 97 20.24 0.74 9.93
#